data_AF-A0A645G2U9-F1
#
_entry.id   AF-A0A645G2U9-F1
#
_cell.length_a   1.000
_cell.length_b   1.000
_cell.length_c   1.000
_cell.angle_alpha   90.00
_cell.angle_beta   90.00
_cell.angle_gamma   90.00
#
_symmetry.space_group_name_H-M   'P 1'
#
loop_
_entity.id
_entity.type
_entity.pdbx_description
1 polymer ?
#
loop_
_entity_poly.entity_id
_entity_poly.type
_entity_poly.pdbx_seq_one_letter_code
_entity_poly.pdbx_strand_id
1 'polypeptide(L)'
;MPLPDSNLVLRLSFFGHSTEEPIIASMIRRFNVDASTLYGNIDHIQSTPFGTLIIELSGPQNSIQNALNYLQTRELGIEVIGYVARDNRVAG
;
A
#
# COMPACT_ATOMS: atom_id res chain seq x y z
N MET A 1 17.35 -1.71 -0.33
CA MET A 1 17.18 -2.93 -1.16
C MET A 1 16.08 -3.77 -0.54
N PRO A 2 15.18 -4.38 -1.33
CA PRO A 2 14.19 -5.32 -0.79
C PRO A 2 14.90 -6.51 -0.14
N LEU A 3 14.45 -6.92 1.04
CA LEU A 3 14.90 -8.17 1.66
C LEU A 3 14.18 -9.35 0.97
N PRO A 4 14.84 -10.50 0.75
CA PRO A 4 14.15 -11.72 0.34
C PRO A 4 13.01 -12.05 1.31
N ASP A 5 11.87 -12.50 0.79
CA ASP A 5 10.69 -12.90 1.57
C ASP A 5 10.23 -11.86 2.61
N SER A 6 10.22 -10.59 2.20
CA SER A 6 9.73 -9.49 3.02
C SER A 6 8.39 -8.95 2.53
N ASN A 7 7.66 -8.35 3.46
CA ASN A 7 6.50 -7.52 3.17
C ASN A 7 6.93 -6.06 3.09
N LEU A 8 6.23 -5.28 2.28
CA LEU A 8 6.55 -3.88 2.02
C LEU A 8 5.62 -2.98 2.82
N VAL A 9 6.18 -2.09 3.63
CA VAL A 9 5.40 -1.10 4.39
C VAL A 9 5.45 0.24 3.69
N LEU A 10 4.27 0.78 3.38
CA LEU A 10 4.08 2.02 2.63
C LEU A 10 3.27 3.02 3.45
N ARG A 11 3.68 4.28 3.38
CA ARG A 11 2.82 5.42 3.71
C ARG A 11 2.24 5.97 2.41
N LEU A 12 0.92 6.08 2.38
CA LEU A 12 0.15 6.71 1.32
C LEU A 12 -0.44 8.01 1.85
N SER A 13 -0.20 9.11 1.16
CA SER A 13 -0.74 10.43 1.48
C SER A 13 -1.72 10.87 0.40
N PHE A 14 -2.93 11.22 0.82
CA PHE A 14 -4.01 11.68 -0.04
C PHE A 14 -4.05 13.22 0.00
N PHE A 15 -3.86 13.87 -1.16
CA PHE A 15 -3.67 15.32 -1.26
C PHE A 15 -4.73 16.06 -2.10
N GLY A 16 -6.00 15.65 -2.03
CA GLY A 16 -7.04 16.47 -2.65
C GLY A 16 -7.34 16.17 -4.14
N HIS A 17 -6.56 15.32 -4.80
CA HIS A 17 -6.75 14.94 -6.21
C HIS A 17 -6.93 13.43 -6.40
N SER A 18 -7.33 12.71 -5.35
CA SER A 18 -7.60 11.27 -5.44
C SER A 18 -8.70 11.04 -6.46
N THR A 19 -8.38 10.32 -7.51
CA THR A 19 -9.35 9.82 -8.47
C THR A 19 -10.42 9.00 -7.74
N GLU A 20 -11.67 9.02 -8.23
CA GLU A 20 -12.77 8.19 -7.70
C GLU A 20 -12.51 6.68 -7.86
N GLU A 21 -11.40 6.30 -8.51
CA GLU A 21 -11.01 4.91 -8.67
C GLU A 21 -10.60 4.30 -7.32
N PRO A 22 -11.04 3.07 -7.01
CA PRO A 22 -10.65 2.39 -5.79
C PRO A 22 -9.20 1.86 -5.91
N ILE A 23 -8.21 2.76 -5.82
CA ILE A 23 -6.79 2.49 -6.12
C ILE A 23 -6.27 1.24 -5.41
N ILE A 24 -6.54 1.11 -4.11
CA ILE A 24 -6.09 -0.02 -3.28
C ILE A 24 -6.74 -1.33 -3.73
N ALA A 25 -8.06 -1.33 -3.91
CA ALA A 25 -8.78 -2.54 -4.33
C ALA A 25 -8.37 -2.98 -5.75
N SER A 26 -8.12 -2.02 -6.65
CA SER A 26 -7.61 -2.28 -7.99
C SER A 26 -6.20 -2.85 -7.96
N MET A 27 -5.32 -2.34 -7.10
CA MET A 27 -3.97 -2.88 -6.90
C MET A 27 -4.02 -4.34 -6.40
N ILE A 28 -4.80 -4.62 -5.35
CA ILE A 28 -4.99 -5.96 -4.79
C ILE A 28 -5.39 -6.95 -5.89
N ARG A 29 -6.45 -6.63 -6.66
CA ARG A 29 -6.93 -7.51 -7.74
C ARG A 29 -5.95 -7.64 -8.91
N ARG A 30 -5.30 -6.55 -9.32
CA ARG A 30 -4.45 -6.54 -10.52
C ARG A 30 -3.15 -7.29 -10.32
N PHE A 31 -2.58 -7.24 -9.11
CA PHE A 31 -1.27 -7.82 -8.83
C PHE A 31 -1.33 -9.05 -7.93
N ASN A 32 -2.52 -9.43 -7.47
CA ASN A 32 -2.75 -10.56 -6.57
C ASN A 32 -1.86 -10.45 -5.32
N VAL A 33 -1.94 -9.30 -4.67
CA VAL A 33 -1.27 -8.97 -3.41
C VAL A 33 -2.31 -8.77 -2.31
N ASP A 34 -1.95 -9.08 -1.09
CA ASP A 34 -2.73 -8.72 0.09
C ASP A 34 -2.25 -7.37 0.63
N ALA A 35 -3.16 -6.61 1.22
CA ALA A 35 -2.85 -5.34 1.87
C ALA A 35 -3.48 -5.31 3.27
N SER A 36 -2.64 -5.16 4.29
CA SER A 36 -3.05 -5.00 5.69
C SER A 36 -2.91 -3.54 6.09
N THR A 37 -3.98 -2.92 6.59
CA THR A 37 -3.91 -1.56 7.13
C THR A 37 -3.31 -1.57 8.53
N LEU A 38 -2.19 -0.88 8.70
CA LEU A 38 -1.50 -0.73 10.00
C LEU A 38 -1.95 0.54 10.74
N TYR A 39 -2.21 1.60 9.99
CA TYR A 39 -2.71 2.87 10.49
C TYR A 39 -3.50 3.58 9.40
N GLY A 40 -4.57 4.28 9.77
CA GLY A 40 -5.34 5.09 8.85
C GLY A 40 -5.92 6.30 9.55
N ASN A 41 -5.63 7.48 9.02
CA ASN A 41 -6.29 8.72 9.37
C ASN A 41 -6.60 9.45 8.07
N ILE A 42 -7.80 9.24 7.56
CA ILE A 42 -8.30 9.86 6.34
C ILE A 42 -9.57 10.60 6.73
N ASP A 43 -9.60 11.89 6.45
CA ASP A 43 -10.76 12.75 6.59
C ASP A 43 -11.17 13.28 5.21
N HIS A 44 -12.32 13.94 5.14
CA HIS A 44 -12.79 14.58 3.93
C HIS A 44 -12.89 16.08 4.16
N ILE A 45 -12.11 16.85 3.37
CA ILE A 45 -12.33 18.28 3.27
C ILE A 45 -13.29 18.47 2.09
N GLN A 46 -14.53 18.85 2.40
CA GLN A 46 -15.64 18.83 1.45
C GLN A 46 -15.89 17.40 0.92
N SER A 47 -15.72 17.14 -0.38
CA SER A 47 -15.90 15.81 -1.00
C SER A 47 -14.58 15.10 -1.30
N THR A 48 -13.48 15.62 -0.77
CA THR A 48 -12.16 15.21 -1.21
C THR A 48 -11.36 14.58 -0.06
N PRO A 49 -10.82 13.36 -0.25
CA PRO A 49 -10.08 12.69 0.80
C PRO A 49 -8.75 13.38 1.06
N PHE A 50 -8.44 13.57 2.34
CA PHE A 50 -7.20 14.12 2.83
C PHE A 50 -6.70 13.30 4.03
N GLY A 51 -5.42 12.95 4.02
CA GLY A 51 -4.82 12.27 5.17
C GLY A 51 -3.81 11.21 4.78
N THR A 52 -3.60 10.25 5.67
CA THR A 52 -2.53 9.26 5.59
C THR A 52 -3.04 7.86 5.88
N LEU A 53 -2.62 6.91 5.04
CA LEU A 53 -2.81 5.47 5.24
C LEU A 53 -1.45 4.79 5.27
N ILE A 54 -1.19 3.99 6.28
CA ILE A 54 -0.03 3.10 6.33
C ILE A 54 -0.51 1.68 6.12
N ILE A 55 0.04 1.02 5.10
CA ILE A 55 -0.30 -0.35 4.75
C ILE A 55 0.94 -1.22 4.67
N GLU A 56 0.76 -2.49 4.96
CA GLU A 56 1.70 -3.56 4.66
C GLU A 56 1.20 -4.34 3.43
N LEU A 57 2.05 -4.52 2.43
CA LEU A 57 1.79 -5.34 1.26
C LEU A 57 2.52 -6.68 1.38
N SER A 58 1.78 -7.77 1.19
CA SER A 58 2.28 -9.13 1.17
C SER A 58 1.87 -9.87 -0.11
N GLY A 59 2.65 -10.87 -0.51
CA GLY A 59 2.46 -11.62 -1.75
C GLY A 59 3.76 -11.90 -2.49
N PRO A 60 3.76 -12.49 -3.68
CA PRO A 60 4.98 -12.73 -4.44
C PRO A 60 5.82 -11.45 -4.61
N GLN A 61 7.16 -11.55 -4.49
CA GLN A 61 8.05 -10.37 -4.50
C GLN A 61 7.87 -9.51 -5.77
N ASN A 62 7.70 -10.16 -6.92
CA ASN A 62 7.41 -9.50 -8.19
C ASN A 62 6.04 -8.79 -8.18
N SER A 63 5.02 -9.40 -7.59
CA SER A 63 3.69 -8.80 -7.43
C SER A 63 3.75 -7.57 -6.54
N ILE A 64 4.49 -7.61 -5.43
CA ILE A 64 4.69 -6.45 -4.54
C ILE A 64 5.39 -5.32 -5.29
N GLN A 65 6.45 -5.61 -6.06
CA GLN A 65 7.13 -4.60 -6.87
C GLN A 65 6.23 -3.99 -7.94
N ASN A 66 5.45 -4.81 -8.64
CA ASN A 66 4.49 -4.33 -9.65
C ASN A 66 3.38 -3.47 -9.02
N ALA A 67 2.91 -3.84 -7.82
CA ALA A 67 1.96 -3.06 -7.05
C ALA A 67 2.53 -1.70 -6.63
N LEU A 68 3.77 -1.66 -6.13
CA LEU A 68 4.46 -0.41 -5.80
C LEU A 68 4.61 0.49 -7.03
N ASN A 69 5.10 -0.05 -8.14
CA ASN A 69 5.26 0.70 -9.39
C ASN A 69 3.91 1.25 -9.87
N TYR A 70 2.84 0.46 -9.78
CA TYR A 70 1.50 0.91 -10.11
C TYR A 70 1.06 2.08 -9.23
N LEU A 71 1.22 1.98 -7.91
CA LEU A 71 0.89 3.07 -6.99
C LEU A 71 1.67 4.34 -7.33
N GLN A 72 2.96 4.24 -7.65
CA GLN A 72 3.82 5.38 -8.01
C GLN A 72 3.37 6.11 -9.29
N THR A 73 2.58 5.47 -10.14
CA THR A 73 1.95 6.14 -11.32
C THR A 73 0.67 6.90 -10.98
N ARG A 74 0.20 6.85 -9.73
CA ARG A 74 -1.03 7.51 -9.29
C ARG A 74 -0.72 8.83 -8.59
N GLU A 75 -1.71 9.71 -8.54
CA GLU A 75 -1.64 11.00 -7.84
C GLU A 75 -1.76 10.83 -6.31
N LEU A 76 -0.84 10.07 -5.74
CA LEU A 76 -0.73 9.79 -4.31
C LEU A 76 0.70 10.11 -3.84
N GLY A 77 0.83 10.66 -2.64
CA GLY A 77 2.13 10.67 -1.97
C GLY A 77 2.47 9.26 -1.54
N ILE A 78 3.63 8.75 -1.96
CA ILE A 78 4.07 7.39 -1.60
C ILE A 78 5.45 7.48 -0.99
N GLU A 79 5.57 6.91 0.21
CA GLU A 79 6.83 6.75 0.91
C GLU A 79 6.99 5.28 1.32
N VAL A 80 8.14 4.70 0.97
CA VAL A 80 8.53 3.38 1.48
C VAL A 80 9.07 3.56 2.88
N ILE A 81 8.32 3.11 3.88
CA ILE A 81 8.76 3.15 5.28
C ILE A 81 9.84 2.07 5.50
N GLY A 82 9.66 0.89 4.91
CA GLY A 82 10.63 -0.19 5.02
C GLY A 82 10.12 -1.54 4.55
N TYR A 83 10.91 -2.56 4.86
CA TYR A 83 10.63 -3.96 4.57
C TYR A 83 10.62 -4.74 5.88
N VAL A 84 9.58 -5.52 6.11
CA VAL A 84 9.42 -6.34 7.32
C VAL A 84 9.59 -7.79 6.90
N ALA A 85 10.45 -8.53 7.60
CA ALA A 85 10.60 -9.96 7.35
C ALA A 85 9.26 -10.64 7.59
N ARG A 86 8.89 -11.61 6.75
CA ARG A 86 7.70 -12.43 7.03
C ARG A 86 7.95 -13.21 8.30
N ASP A 87 7.26 -12.83 9.37
CA ASP A 87 7.18 -13.69 10.54
C ASP A 87 6.43 -14.95 10.13
N ASN A 88 7.16 -16.04 9.97
CA ASN A 88 6.59 -17.36 9.69
C ASN A 88 5.91 -17.96 10.95
N ARG A 89 5.42 -17.10 11.87
CA ARG A 89 4.72 -17.48 13.09
C ARG A 89 3.22 -17.42 12.86
N VAL A 90 2.73 -18.28 11.98
CA VAL A 90 1.34 -18.76 12.07
C VAL A 90 1.34 -20.26 12.30
N ALA A 91 0.99 -20.58 13.55
CA ALA A 91 0.40 -21.80 14.09
C ALA A 91 1.17 -23.12 14.00
N GLY A 92 1.47 -23.68 15.17
CA GLY A 92 1.54 -25.13 15.34
C GLY A 92 0.16 -25.77 15.32
#